data_AF-A0AAU5F2G5-F1
#
_entry.id   AF-A0AAU5F2G5-F1
#
_cell.length_a   1.000
_cell.length_b   1.000
_cell.length_c   1.000
_cell.angle_alpha   90.00
_cell.angle_beta   90.00
_cell.angle_gamma   90.00
#
_symmetry.space_group_name_H-M   'P 1'
#
loop_
_entity.id
_entity.type
_entity.pdbx_description
1 polymer ?
#
loop_
_entity_poly.entity_id
_entity_poly.type
_entity_poly.pdbx_seq_one_letter_code
_entity_poly.pdbx_strand_id
1 'polypeptide(L)'
;MQTTADPTPTPEEGVPATGARRVAVIRGESTAEIPVHLLFRDDSGPTPVVPQPGPGPARAAPARRAARPVRAPVRPATPGDPELVERAGSVVPGAVAVAAGLAALAGCAVVVWSAGLLPAAVTGALRLTSYTDAGGPGVMGPARWALLVLGTALAVVCFGGLGRGRVGCAWVLSLCGDYRGSVRRTGLVWMNPLLLRRRVDVRLRHWRSEPMPAVDADGTALRAVVLVVWRVKDTARAALAVEDHVVYLRDQVEAATARVLSQLPADAPPATAGGTPIHEDAPTLRDAEAVGDALTRLLKAEAEPVGIEVYAAQPVRIEYAPEVAAAMRRRRIAAIDARHRDEVLSSVVDAVDDTVARLTSRGLVELDDYERRVLVKDLTVAFYTGRGGAEGA
;
A
#
# COMPACT_ATOMS: atom_id res chain seq x y z
N MET A 1 -36.65 -58.49 2.42
CA MET A 1 -35.96 -59.02 1.22
C MET A 1 -34.99 -57.96 0.76
N GLN A 2 -33.67 -58.10 0.62
CA GLN A 2 -32.65 -59.15 0.82
C GLN A 2 -31.33 -58.33 0.91
N THR A 3 -30.50 -58.50 1.95
CA THR A 3 -29.21 -59.24 1.94
C THR A 3 -28.15 -58.61 1.00
N THR A 4 -27.12 -57.93 1.54
CA THR A 4 -25.80 -58.46 1.98
C THR A 4 -24.79 -58.59 0.83
N ALA A 5 -23.63 -57.95 0.94
CA ALA A 5 -22.31 -58.61 0.99
C ALA A 5 -21.17 -57.64 0.62
N ASP A 6 -20.28 -57.42 1.58
CA ASP A 6 -18.85 -57.16 1.36
C ASP A 6 -18.20 -58.43 0.76
N PRO A 7 -17.10 -58.33 -0.01
CA PRO A 7 -15.84 -58.77 0.59
C PRO A 7 -14.58 -58.02 0.10
N THR A 8 -13.58 -57.90 1.00
CA THR A 8 -12.13 -57.78 0.69
C THR A 8 -11.51 -59.20 0.58
N PRO A 9 -10.31 -59.47 -0.02
CA PRO A 9 -8.98 -58.95 0.40
C PRO A 9 -7.87 -58.76 -0.70
N THR A 10 -6.73 -58.21 -0.24
CA THR A 10 -5.32 -57.95 -0.71
C THR A 10 -4.57 -59.03 -1.55
N PRO A 11 -3.25 -58.92 -1.97
CA PRO A 11 -2.12 -57.97 -1.68
C PRO A 11 -1.31 -57.47 -2.93
N GLU A 12 -0.34 -56.52 -2.83
CA GLU A 12 1.15 -56.71 -2.79
C GLU A 12 1.82 -55.31 -2.61
N GLU A 13 2.60 -55.06 -1.57
CA GLU A 13 4.09 -55.13 -1.46
C GLU A 13 4.90 -53.96 -2.09
N GLY A 14 5.70 -53.25 -1.28
CA GLY A 14 6.79 -52.37 -1.74
C GLY A 14 7.04 -51.07 -0.94
N VAL A 15 7.89 -51.14 0.09
CA VAL A 15 8.44 -50.05 0.95
C VAL A 15 9.85 -49.66 0.42
N PRO A 16 10.38 -48.40 0.46
CA PRO A 16 10.98 -47.75 1.66
C PRO A 16 10.66 -46.23 1.81
N ALA A 17 10.33 -45.71 2.99
CA ALA A 17 11.11 -45.45 4.22
C ALA A 17 12.03 -44.21 4.16
N THR A 18 11.64 -43.16 4.91
CA THR A 18 12.42 -42.19 5.73
C THR A 18 11.47 -41.01 5.99
N GLY A 19 11.12 -40.52 7.17
CA GLY A 19 11.63 -40.66 8.54
C GLY A 19 11.39 -39.31 9.23
N ALA A 20 10.69 -39.33 10.37
CA ALA A 20 10.64 -38.33 11.48
C ALA A 20 9.22 -37.86 11.86
N ARG A 21 8.77 -38.43 12.99
CA ARG A 21 7.51 -38.26 13.73
C ARG A 21 7.29 -36.82 14.26
N ARG A 22 6.05 -36.33 14.15
CA ARG A 22 5.44 -35.42 15.14
C ARG A 22 4.45 -36.23 15.97
N VAL A 23 4.66 -36.29 17.29
CA VAL A 23 3.77 -36.98 18.23
C VAL A 23 2.67 -36.00 18.65
N ALA A 24 1.43 -36.32 18.28
CA ALA A 24 0.25 -35.64 18.78
C ALA A 24 0.01 -36.09 20.23
N VAL A 25 0.00 -35.12 21.15
CA VAL A 25 -0.39 -35.32 22.54
C VAL A 25 -1.87 -34.99 22.63
N ILE A 26 -2.65 -36.00 23.02
CA ILE A 26 -3.98 -36.01 23.64
C ILE A 26 -4.80 -37.12 22.97
N ARG A 27 -4.82 -38.28 23.64
CA ARG A 27 -5.89 -39.26 23.51
C ARG A 27 -6.04 -40.02 24.82
N GLY A 28 -7.26 -40.02 25.35
CA GLY A 28 -7.74 -41.04 26.28
C GLY A 28 -7.71 -40.64 27.74
N GLU A 29 -8.90 -40.65 28.34
CA GLU A 29 -9.17 -40.61 29.76
C GLU A 29 -8.45 -41.77 30.47
N SER A 30 -7.44 -41.46 31.27
CA SER A 30 -7.06 -42.29 32.40
C SER A 30 -6.68 -41.40 33.58
N THR A 31 -7.39 -41.58 34.69
CA THR A 31 -7.09 -40.97 35.99
C THR A 31 -5.72 -41.46 36.42
N ALA A 32 -4.69 -40.62 36.33
CA ALA A 32 -3.40 -40.88 36.97
C ALA A 32 -3.47 -40.42 38.43
N GLU A 33 -3.42 -41.36 39.38
CA GLU A 33 -3.26 -41.06 40.80
C GLU A 33 -2.00 -40.22 41.04
N ILE A 34 -2.17 -39.08 41.68
CA ILE A 34 -1.06 -38.21 42.10
C ILE A 34 -0.42 -38.85 43.34
N PRO A 35 0.87 -39.20 43.30
CA PRO A 35 1.51 -39.85 44.44
C PRO A 35 1.69 -38.87 45.62
N VAL A 36 1.19 -39.27 46.79
CA VAL A 36 0.98 -38.46 48.01
C VAL A 36 2.28 -37.90 48.62
N HIS A 37 3.46 -38.39 48.23
CA HIS A 37 4.74 -37.91 48.76
C HIS A 37 5.17 -36.53 48.25
N LEU A 38 4.47 -35.95 47.26
CA LEU A 38 4.70 -34.56 46.81
C LEU A 38 3.91 -33.52 47.61
N LEU A 39 3.01 -33.93 48.51
CA LEU A 39 2.20 -33.04 49.35
C LEU A 39 2.81 -32.74 50.72
N PHE A 40 3.90 -33.41 51.09
CA PHE A 40 4.56 -33.21 52.38
C PHE A 40 6.02 -32.81 52.16
N ARG A 41 6.28 -31.51 52.29
CA ARG A 41 7.62 -30.97 52.46
C ARG A 41 7.99 -31.16 53.93
N ASP A 42 9.03 -31.95 54.20
CA ASP A 42 9.56 -32.13 55.56
C ASP A 42 10.02 -30.79 56.14
N ASP A 43 9.47 -30.44 57.29
CA ASP A 43 9.90 -29.33 58.14
C ASP A 43 11.34 -29.57 58.60
N SER A 44 12.29 -28.82 58.03
CA SER A 44 13.61 -28.65 58.61
C SER A 44 13.55 -27.48 59.60
N GLY A 45 13.92 -27.74 60.85
CA GLY A 45 13.85 -26.78 61.97
C GLY A 45 14.61 -25.47 61.73
N PRO A 46 14.39 -24.46 62.62
CA PRO A 46 14.79 -23.08 62.35
C PRO A 46 16.31 -22.93 62.35
N THR A 47 16.86 -22.51 61.21
CA THR A 47 18.24 -22.00 61.11
C THR A 47 18.28 -20.59 61.68
N PRO A 48 19.26 -20.24 62.53
CA PRO A 48 19.37 -18.88 63.05
C PRO A 48 19.82 -17.93 61.92
N VAL A 49 18.91 -17.06 61.50
CA VAL A 49 19.16 -15.99 60.54
C VAL A 49 19.95 -14.90 61.25
N VAL A 50 21.21 -14.70 60.86
CA VAL A 50 21.99 -13.52 61.24
C VAL A 50 21.37 -12.30 60.54
N PRO A 51 20.96 -11.24 61.26
CA PRO A 51 20.38 -10.07 60.62
C PRO A 51 21.47 -9.31 59.86
N GLN A 52 21.30 -9.18 58.54
CA GLN A 52 22.08 -8.25 57.74
C GLN A 52 21.70 -6.81 58.13
N PRO A 53 22.65 -5.87 58.21
CA PRO A 53 22.35 -4.48 58.48
C PRO A 53 21.49 -3.91 57.35
N GLY A 54 20.39 -3.23 57.72
CA GLY A 54 19.40 -2.71 56.79
C GLY A 54 20.00 -1.72 55.77
N PRO A 55 19.42 -1.63 54.56
CA PRO A 55 19.88 -0.67 53.58
C PRO A 55 19.65 0.75 54.11
N GLY A 56 20.72 1.55 54.17
CA GLY A 56 20.60 2.99 54.40
C GLY A 56 19.69 3.65 53.35
N PRO A 57 19.18 4.87 53.60
CA PRO A 57 18.20 5.51 52.73
C PRO A 57 18.71 5.52 51.29
N ALA A 58 18.03 4.76 50.43
CA ALA A 58 18.34 4.68 49.02
C ALA A 58 18.26 6.09 48.44
N ARG A 59 19.42 6.64 48.06
CA ARG A 59 19.50 7.86 47.25
C ARG A 59 18.59 7.64 46.05
N ALA A 60 17.57 8.49 45.90
CA ALA A 60 16.62 8.41 44.81
C ALA A 60 17.40 8.21 43.50
N ALA A 61 17.16 7.07 42.84
CA ALA A 61 17.71 6.82 41.53
C ALA A 61 17.32 8.01 40.64
N PRO A 62 18.24 8.61 39.87
CA PRO A 62 17.87 9.71 38.99
C PRO A 62 16.74 9.20 38.10
N ALA A 63 15.62 9.93 38.11
CA ALA A 63 14.45 9.65 37.29
C ALA A 63 14.94 9.22 35.91
N ARG A 64 14.58 7.99 35.48
CA ARG A 64 14.90 7.47 34.15
C ARG A 64 14.55 8.59 33.17
N ARG A 65 15.57 9.27 32.67
CA ARG A 65 15.42 10.31 31.64
C ARG A 65 14.62 9.63 30.54
N ALA A 66 13.40 10.11 30.31
CA ALA A 66 12.53 9.58 29.27
C ALA A 66 13.40 9.42 28.02
N ALA A 67 13.56 8.18 27.56
CA ALA A 67 14.36 7.90 26.40
C ALA A 67 13.83 8.81 25.30
N ARG A 68 14.65 9.76 24.83
CA ARG A 68 14.31 10.56 23.66
C ARG A 68 13.87 9.57 22.58
N PRO A 69 12.71 9.75 21.93
CA PRO A 69 12.31 8.85 20.87
C PRO A 69 13.45 8.85 19.86
N VAL A 70 14.14 7.72 19.75
CA VAL A 70 15.19 7.52 18.77
C VAL A 70 14.44 7.59 17.45
N ARG A 71 14.51 8.74 16.79
CA ARG A 71 13.90 8.96 15.49
C ARG A 71 14.56 7.94 14.58
N ALA A 72 13.84 6.85 14.28
CA ALA A 72 14.38 5.77 13.48
C ALA A 72 14.93 6.40 12.19
N PRO A 73 16.17 6.06 11.78
CA PRO A 73 16.76 6.66 10.59
C PRO A 73 15.82 6.39 9.41
N VAL A 74 15.37 7.46 8.77
CA VAL A 74 14.65 7.37 7.50
C VAL A 74 15.63 6.70 6.55
N ARG A 75 15.37 5.43 6.22
CA ARG A 75 16.15 4.71 5.21
C ARG A 75 16.26 5.62 3.98
N PRO A 76 17.46 5.91 3.48
CA PRO A 76 17.58 6.72 2.27
C PRO A 76 16.81 6.04 1.15
N ALA A 77 15.98 6.81 0.45
CA ALA A 77 15.27 6.34 -0.73
C ALA A 77 16.28 5.76 -1.72
N THR A 78 15.91 4.70 -2.42
CA THR A 78 16.79 4.06 -3.40
C THR A 78 17.23 5.11 -4.42
N PRO A 79 18.55 5.40 -4.56
CA PRO A 79 18.99 6.44 -5.50
C PRO A 79 18.55 6.07 -6.91
N GLY A 80 17.86 6.99 -7.59
CA GLY A 80 17.53 6.84 -9.01
C GLY A 80 18.77 7.05 -9.87
N ASP A 81 18.77 6.44 -11.05
CA ASP A 81 19.82 6.67 -12.04
C ASP A 81 19.75 8.14 -12.54
N PRO A 82 20.81 8.95 -12.32
CA PRO A 82 20.81 10.36 -12.70
C PRO A 82 20.83 10.58 -14.21
N GLU A 83 21.22 9.59 -15.02
CA GLU A 83 21.27 9.72 -16.47
C GLU A 83 19.89 9.59 -17.13
N LEU A 84 18.99 8.89 -16.45
CA LEU A 84 17.58 8.69 -16.82
C LEU A 84 16.76 9.90 -16.37
N VAL A 85 16.82 10.98 -17.16
CA VAL A 85 15.95 12.14 -17.00
C VAL A 85 15.21 12.38 -18.30
N GLU A 86 13.93 12.73 -18.20
CA GLU A 86 13.12 13.06 -19.36
C GLU A 86 13.74 14.21 -20.19
N ARG A 87 14.08 13.92 -21.45
CA ARG A 87 14.56 14.90 -22.43
C ARG A 87 13.52 15.08 -23.52
N ALA A 88 13.25 16.31 -23.93
CA ALA A 88 12.33 16.58 -25.04
C ALA A 88 12.89 15.98 -26.35
N GLY A 89 12.14 15.06 -26.95
CA GLY A 89 12.51 14.45 -28.22
C GLY A 89 12.44 15.45 -29.39
N SER A 90 13.34 15.30 -30.36
CA SER A 90 13.30 16.07 -31.60
C SER A 90 12.08 15.65 -32.44
N VAL A 91 11.10 16.54 -32.58
CA VAL A 91 9.86 16.26 -33.31
C VAL A 91 9.55 17.39 -34.26
N VAL A 92 9.25 17.04 -35.49
CA VAL A 92 8.82 17.96 -36.53
C VAL A 92 7.28 17.97 -36.58
N PRO A 93 6.62 19.13 -36.79
CA PRO A 93 5.19 19.16 -37.03
C PRO A 93 4.81 18.21 -38.17
N GLY A 94 3.82 17.35 -37.96
CA GLY A 94 3.43 16.36 -38.95
C GLY A 94 2.97 16.97 -40.27
N ALA A 95 2.43 18.18 -40.25
CA ALA A 95 2.06 18.92 -41.46
C ALA A 95 3.26 19.18 -42.40
N VAL A 96 4.45 19.46 -41.84
CA VAL A 96 5.67 19.68 -42.63
C VAL A 96 6.09 18.37 -43.28
N ALA A 97 6.03 17.25 -42.56
CA ALA A 97 6.33 15.94 -43.12
C ALA A 97 5.32 15.51 -44.19
N VAL A 98 4.02 15.81 -44.01
CA VAL A 98 3.00 15.57 -45.04
C VAL A 98 3.26 16.43 -46.27
N ALA A 99 3.55 17.73 -46.12
CA ALA A 99 3.86 18.61 -47.23
C ALA A 99 5.11 18.15 -47.99
N ALA A 100 6.17 17.77 -47.29
CA ALA A 100 7.39 17.23 -47.88
C ALA A 100 7.14 15.89 -48.61
N GLY A 101 6.35 14.99 -48.00
CA GLY A 101 5.98 13.71 -48.62
C GLY A 101 5.13 13.90 -49.88
N LEU A 102 4.18 14.83 -49.88
CA LEU A 102 3.37 15.17 -51.05
C LEU A 102 4.22 15.83 -52.15
N ALA A 103 5.14 16.73 -51.79
CA ALA A 103 6.07 17.33 -52.75
C ALA A 103 7.00 16.28 -53.38
N ALA A 104 7.47 15.30 -52.59
CA ALA A 104 8.26 14.18 -53.10
C ALA A 104 7.46 13.30 -54.07
N LEU A 105 6.21 12.97 -53.75
CA LEU A 105 5.31 12.23 -54.65
C LEU A 105 5.00 13.02 -55.93
N ALA A 106 4.78 14.33 -55.83
CA ALA A 106 4.59 15.20 -56.98
C ALA A 106 5.84 15.24 -57.88
N GLY A 107 7.04 15.33 -57.27
CA GLY A 107 8.31 15.23 -57.98
C GLY A 107 8.46 13.89 -58.72
N CYS A 108 8.13 12.77 -58.07
CA CYS A 108 8.11 11.45 -58.73
C CYS A 108 7.12 11.41 -59.90
N ALA A 109 5.92 11.98 -59.73
CA ALA A 109 4.92 12.05 -60.80
C ALA A 109 5.41 12.88 -61.99
N VAL A 110 6.10 13.99 -61.75
CA VAL A 110 6.75 14.81 -62.80
C VAL A 110 7.84 14.02 -63.51
N VAL A 111 8.66 13.25 -62.78
CA VAL A 111 9.71 12.40 -63.39
C VAL A 111 9.08 11.30 -64.26
N VAL A 112 8.02 10.62 -63.80
CA VAL A 112 7.29 9.61 -64.58
C VAL A 112 6.62 10.23 -65.82
N TRP A 113 6.04 11.42 -65.69
CA TRP A 113 5.45 12.17 -66.81
C TRP A 113 6.51 12.54 -67.85
N SER A 114 7.64 13.10 -67.42
CA SER A 114 8.76 13.48 -68.29
C SER A 114 9.43 12.30 -68.99
N ALA A 115 9.27 11.09 -68.46
CA ALA A 115 9.76 9.86 -69.05
C ALA A 115 8.77 9.25 -70.08
N GLY A 116 7.57 9.81 -70.21
CA GLY A 116 6.54 9.30 -71.12
C GLY A 116 5.88 8.00 -70.66
N LEU A 117 6.03 7.61 -69.39
CA LEU A 117 5.47 6.36 -68.83
C LEU A 117 4.02 6.47 -68.35
N LEU A 118 3.38 7.64 -68.44
CA LEU A 118 1.98 7.80 -68.04
C LEU A 118 1.05 7.09 -69.04
N PRO A 119 0.03 6.34 -68.58
CA PRO A 119 -0.95 5.71 -69.46
C PRO A 119 -1.61 6.73 -70.39
N ALA A 120 -1.84 6.38 -71.65
CA ALA A 120 -2.43 7.26 -72.67
C ALA A 120 -3.79 7.85 -72.26
N ALA A 121 -4.54 7.13 -71.41
CA ALA A 121 -5.79 7.61 -70.83
C ALA A 121 -5.60 8.82 -69.89
N VAL A 122 -4.51 8.86 -69.12
CA VAL A 122 -4.22 9.93 -68.15
C VAL A 122 -3.65 11.16 -68.86
N THR A 123 -2.76 10.97 -69.83
CA THR A 123 -2.20 12.08 -70.63
C THR A 123 -3.25 12.71 -71.55
N GLY A 124 -4.13 11.89 -72.15
CA GLY A 124 -5.26 12.34 -72.95
C GLY A 124 -6.32 13.11 -72.15
N ALA A 125 -6.64 12.65 -70.93
CA ALA A 125 -7.60 13.32 -70.05
C ALA A 125 -7.09 14.66 -69.49
N LEU A 126 -5.78 14.75 -69.14
CA LEU A 126 -5.18 15.96 -68.55
C LEU A 126 -4.59 16.93 -69.58
N ARG A 127 -4.67 16.64 -70.90
CA ARG A 127 -4.06 17.42 -71.99
C ARG A 127 -2.57 17.72 -71.78
N LEU A 128 -1.83 16.80 -71.17
CA LEU A 128 -0.41 16.97 -70.87
C LEU A 128 0.45 16.60 -72.09
N THR A 129 1.40 17.47 -72.47
CA THR A 129 2.39 17.18 -73.51
C THR A 129 3.24 15.98 -73.08
N SER A 130 3.26 14.90 -73.85
CA SER A 130 4.17 13.78 -73.60
C SER A 130 5.58 14.17 -74.06
N TYR A 131 6.54 14.18 -73.13
CA TYR A 131 7.94 14.38 -73.47
C TYR A 131 8.52 13.04 -73.95
N THR A 132 8.67 12.89 -75.26
CA THR A 132 9.34 11.73 -75.85
C THR A 132 10.81 12.06 -76.04
N ASP A 133 11.69 11.45 -75.25
CA ASP A 133 13.13 11.51 -75.54
C ASP A 133 13.45 10.82 -76.85
N ALA A 134 14.49 11.30 -77.55
CA ALA A 134 15.00 10.77 -78.81
C ALA A 134 15.58 9.34 -78.73
N GLY A 135 15.53 8.68 -77.57
CA GLY A 135 16.05 7.33 -77.31
C GLY A 135 15.03 6.19 -77.42
N GLY A 136 13.78 6.48 -77.80
CA GLY A 136 12.70 5.49 -77.91
C GLY A 136 11.89 5.29 -76.62
N PRO A 137 10.67 4.74 -76.72
CA PRO A 137 9.76 4.58 -75.59
C PRO A 137 10.31 3.58 -74.56
N GLY A 138 10.49 4.01 -73.32
CA GLY A 138 10.69 3.13 -72.16
C GLY A 138 12.11 3.01 -71.59
N VAL A 139 13.14 3.59 -72.22
CA VAL A 139 14.51 3.55 -71.67
C VAL A 139 14.73 4.75 -70.75
N MET A 140 14.40 4.60 -69.46
CA MET A 140 14.72 5.60 -68.44
C MET A 140 16.24 5.64 -68.21
N GLY A 141 16.87 6.80 -68.47
CA GLY A 141 18.27 7.01 -68.11
C GLY A 141 18.52 6.81 -66.60
N PRO A 142 19.74 6.39 -66.19
CA PRO A 142 20.04 6.03 -64.80
C PRO A 142 19.79 7.20 -63.82
N ALA A 143 19.95 8.45 -64.27
CA ALA A 143 19.66 9.63 -63.47
C ALA A 143 18.18 9.76 -63.07
N ARG A 144 17.25 9.40 -63.96
CA ARG A 144 15.80 9.45 -63.65
C ARG A 144 15.39 8.34 -62.69
N TRP A 145 15.97 7.15 -62.82
CA TRP A 145 15.81 6.06 -61.85
C TRP A 145 16.31 6.48 -60.47
N ALA A 146 17.49 7.10 -60.39
CA ALA A 146 18.02 7.61 -59.13
C ALA A 146 17.08 8.65 -58.48
N LEU A 147 16.52 9.58 -59.27
CA LEU A 147 15.54 10.56 -58.78
C LEU A 147 14.25 9.91 -58.29
N LEU A 148 13.74 8.89 -58.97
CA LEU A 148 12.56 8.15 -58.52
C LEU A 148 12.82 7.39 -57.21
N VAL A 149 13.94 6.68 -57.12
CA VAL A 149 14.32 5.95 -55.90
C VAL A 149 14.49 6.92 -54.73
N LEU A 150 15.16 8.06 -54.96
CA LEU A 150 15.33 9.09 -53.94
C LEU A 150 13.99 9.71 -53.52
N GLY A 151 13.13 10.06 -54.47
CA GLY A 151 11.83 10.68 -54.20
C GLY A 151 10.87 9.72 -53.49
N THR A 152 10.83 8.46 -53.91
CA THR A 152 10.03 7.41 -53.25
C THR A 152 10.56 7.10 -51.86
N ALA A 153 11.88 6.98 -51.67
CA ALA A 153 12.48 6.79 -50.35
C ALA A 153 12.16 7.96 -49.41
N LEU A 154 12.25 9.20 -49.89
CA LEU A 154 11.88 10.40 -49.13
C LEU A 154 10.40 10.37 -48.73
N ALA A 155 9.50 10.02 -49.67
CA ALA A 155 8.08 9.88 -49.37
C ALA A 155 7.82 8.80 -48.30
N VAL A 156 8.45 7.63 -48.41
CA VAL A 156 8.33 6.54 -47.44
C VAL A 156 8.78 6.98 -46.05
N VAL A 157 9.90 7.71 -45.93
CA VAL A 157 10.40 8.24 -44.65
C VAL A 157 9.46 9.32 -44.08
N CYS A 158 8.97 10.24 -44.94
CA CYS A 158 8.04 11.29 -44.54
C CYS A 158 6.71 10.70 -44.03
N PHE A 159 6.10 9.76 -44.74
CA PHE A 159 4.82 9.17 -44.34
C PHE A 159 4.99 8.12 -43.22
N GLY A 160 6.03 7.29 -43.27
CA GLY A 160 6.30 6.26 -42.26
C GLY A 160 6.65 6.82 -40.89
N GLY A 161 7.21 8.03 -40.83
CA GLY A 161 7.51 8.71 -39.57
C GLY A 161 6.30 9.34 -38.88
N LEU A 162 5.14 9.45 -39.54
CA LEU A 162 3.95 10.09 -38.97
C LEU A 162 3.41 9.31 -37.78
N GLY A 163 2.95 10.06 -36.79
CA GLY A 163 2.30 9.54 -35.60
C GLY A 163 1.22 10.50 -35.13
N ARG A 164 0.18 9.95 -34.51
CA ARG A 164 -0.87 10.73 -33.87
C ARG A 164 -0.60 10.82 -32.37
N GLY A 165 -0.25 12.01 -31.90
CA GLY A 165 -0.20 12.35 -30.48
C GLY A 165 -1.61 12.49 -29.91
N ARG A 166 -1.93 11.70 -28.89
CA ARG A 166 -3.18 11.78 -28.13
C ARG A 166 -2.94 12.53 -26.83
N VAL A 167 -3.94 13.27 -26.36
CA VAL A 167 -3.89 13.96 -25.07
C VAL A 167 -3.67 12.93 -23.94
N GLY A 168 -2.74 13.22 -23.04
CA GLY A 168 -2.43 12.36 -21.91
C GLY A 168 -1.60 11.11 -22.23
N CYS A 169 -1.08 10.96 -23.45
CA CYS A 169 -0.10 9.93 -23.78
C CYS A 169 1.24 10.57 -24.16
N ALA A 170 2.32 9.98 -23.70
CA ALA A 170 3.66 10.31 -24.11
C ALA A 170 4.26 9.15 -24.92
N TRP A 171 5.10 9.48 -25.89
CA TRP A 171 5.91 8.51 -26.61
C TRP A 171 7.34 8.58 -26.11
N VAL A 172 7.87 7.45 -25.67
CA VAL A 172 9.28 7.28 -25.32
C VAL A 172 9.98 6.73 -26.56
N LEU A 173 11.01 7.45 -27.02
CA LEU A 173 11.76 7.12 -28.21
C LEU A 173 13.11 6.53 -27.82
N SER A 174 13.41 5.34 -28.32
CA SER A 174 14.71 4.70 -28.18
C SER A 174 15.26 4.24 -29.52
N LEU A 175 16.58 4.15 -29.63
CA LEU A 175 17.25 3.51 -30.76
C LEU A 175 18.33 2.57 -30.23
N CYS A 176 18.27 1.29 -30.60
CA CYS A 176 19.31 0.30 -30.26
C CYS A 176 19.68 0.25 -28.76
N GLY A 177 18.70 0.50 -27.88
CA GLY A 177 18.91 0.53 -26.42
C GLY A 177 19.10 1.94 -25.84
N ASP A 178 19.48 2.92 -26.65
CA ASP A 178 19.70 4.30 -26.17
C ASP A 178 18.41 5.11 -26.14
N TYR A 179 18.18 5.80 -25.02
CA TYR A 179 17.08 6.76 -24.89
C TYR A 179 17.38 8.04 -25.68
N ARG A 180 16.49 8.38 -26.63
CA ARG A 180 16.63 9.55 -27.52
C ARG A 180 15.75 10.73 -27.10
N GLY A 181 14.69 10.49 -26.33
CA GLY A 181 13.80 11.53 -25.83
C GLY A 181 12.35 11.07 -25.68
N SER A 182 11.52 11.92 -25.05
CA SER A 182 10.08 11.74 -24.94
C SER A 182 9.31 12.81 -25.72
N VAL A 183 8.13 12.45 -26.20
CA VAL A 183 7.24 13.34 -26.95
C VAL A 183 5.87 13.38 -26.30
N ARG A 184 5.51 14.55 -25.76
CA ARG A 184 4.17 14.83 -25.18
C ARG A 184 3.27 15.67 -26.10
N ARG A 185 3.75 16.05 -27.30
CA ARG A 185 3.00 16.89 -28.23
C ARG A 185 1.75 16.18 -28.73
N THR A 186 0.64 16.90 -28.72
CA THR A 186 -0.64 16.46 -29.26
C THR A 186 -0.75 16.80 -30.74
N GLY A 187 -1.56 16.04 -31.47
CA GLY A 187 -1.80 16.28 -32.90
C GLY A 187 -0.94 15.40 -33.80
N LEU A 188 -0.79 15.78 -35.06
CA LEU A 188 0.02 15.05 -36.02
C LEU A 188 1.49 15.42 -35.83
N VAL A 189 2.31 14.44 -35.49
CA VAL A 189 3.73 14.60 -35.21
C VAL A 189 4.52 13.68 -36.14
N TRP A 190 5.66 14.15 -36.62
CA TRP A 190 6.60 13.31 -37.35
C TRP A 190 7.79 12.97 -36.45
N MET A 191 8.03 11.69 -36.29
CA MET A 191 9.13 11.12 -35.53
C MET A 191 9.95 10.24 -36.49
N ASN A 192 11.26 10.13 -36.29
CA ASN A 192 12.08 9.28 -37.13
C ASN A 192 11.52 7.82 -37.12
N PRO A 193 11.22 7.20 -38.27
CA PRO A 193 10.66 5.86 -38.35
C PRO A 193 11.60 4.76 -37.83
N LEU A 194 12.91 5.01 -37.74
CA LEU A 194 13.89 4.08 -37.21
C LEU A 194 13.87 3.98 -35.68
N LEU A 195 13.26 4.95 -34.98
CA LEU A 195 13.16 4.94 -33.52
C LEU A 195 12.08 3.96 -33.07
N LEU A 196 12.41 3.11 -32.10
CA LEU A 196 11.41 2.34 -31.36
C LEU A 196 10.56 3.31 -30.54
N ARG A 197 9.25 3.10 -30.56
CA ARG A 197 8.27 4.01 -29.96
C ARG A 197 7.44 3.26 -28.92
N ARG A 198 7.70 3.49 -27.64
CA ARG A 198 6.88 2.95 -26.53
C ARG A 198 5.89 4.00 -26.07
N ARG A 199 4.60 3.65 -25.97
CA ARG A 199 3.57 4.56 -25.44
C ARG A 199 3.51 4.43 -23.93
N VAL A 200 3.49 5.56 -23.24
CA VAL A 200 3.30 5.66 -21.80
C VAL A 200 2.11 6.59 -21.54
N ASP A 201 1.18 6.15 -20.71
CA ASP A 201 0.06 6.98 -20.30
C ASP A 201 0.49 7.87 -19.13
N VAL A 202 0.32 9.18 -19.28
CA VAL A 202 0.70 10.19 -18.29
C VAL A 202 -0.52 10.79 -17.59
N ARG A 203 -1.71 10.24 -17.83
CA ARG A 203 -2.95 10.66 -17.16
C ARG A 203 -2.92 10.30 -15.68
N LEU A 204 -3.70 11.06 -14.91
CA LEU A 204 -3.97 10.75 -13.52
C LEU A 204 -4.73 9.43 -13.44
N ARG A 205 -4.27 8.53 -12.58
CA ARG A 205 -4.82 7.20 -12.37
C ARG A 205 -5.06 6.97 -10.88
N HIS A 206 -6.08 6.18 -10.58
CA HIS A 206 -6.28 5.62 -9.26
C HIS A 206 -6.01 4.13 -9.32
N TRP A 207 -5.42 3.59 -8.27
CA TRP A 207 -5.29 2.16 -8.05
C TRP A 207 -5.75 1.83 -6.64
N ARG A 208 -6.60 0.82 -6.53
CA ARG A 208 -7.08 0.30 -5.25
C ARG A 208 -6.46 -1.07 -5.04
N SER A 209 -5.88 -1.28 -3.87
CA SER A 209 -5.32 -2.57 -3.50
C SER A 209 -6.41 -3.58 -3.18
N GLU A 210 -6.07 -4.86 -3.30
CA GLU A 210 -6.80 -5.91 -2.60
C GLU A 210 -6.51 -5.83 -1.08
N PRO A 211 -7.32 -6.48 -0.23
CA PRO A 211 -7.06 -6.54 1.20
C PRO A 211 -5.73 -7.23 1.48
N MET A 212 -4.73 -6.46 1.93
CA MET A 212 -3.39 -6.96 2.23
C MET A 212 -3.24 -7.28 3.73
N PRO A 213 -2.59 -8.40 4.09
CA PRO A 213 -2.31 -8.73 5.47
C PRO A 213 -1.24 -7.79 6.03
N ALA A 214 -1.47 -7.28 7.23
CA ALA A 214 -0.54 -6.43 7.95
C ALA A 214 -0.60 -6.72 9.44
N VAL A 215 0.32 -6.15 10.20
CA VAL A 215 0.40 -6.30 11.65
C VAL A 215 0.56 -4.90 12.25
N ASP A 216 -0.10 -4.63 13.36
CA ASP A 216 0.08 -3.38 14.11
C ASP A 216 1.35 -3.42 14.99
N ALA A 217 1.60 -2.34 15.73
CA ALA A 217 2.72 -2.29 16.68
C ALA A 217 2.65 -3.34 17.82
N ASP A 218 1.45 -3.81 18.16
CA ASP A 218 1.20 -4.75 19.25
C ASP A 218 1.21 -6.23 18.79
N GLY A 219 1.41 -6.48 17.49
CA GLY A 219 1.37 -7.83 16.91
C GLY A 219 -0.02 -8.31 16.50
N THR A 220 -1.05 -7.46 16.57
CA THR A 220 -2.41 -7.78 16.16
C THR A 220 -2.49 -7.88 14.64
N ALA A 221 -3.05 -8.99 14.15
CA ALA A 221 -3.27 -9.21 12.73
C ALA A 221 -4.37 -8.29 12.17
N LEU A 222 -4.03 -7.56 11.11
CA LEU A 222 -4.88 -6.61 10.41
C LEU A 222 -5.01 -6.95 8.92
N ARG A 223 -6.05 -6.43 8.30
CA ARG A 223 -6.19 -6.32 6.84
C ARG A 223 -6.41 -4.86 6.47
N ALA A 224 -5.61 -4.38 5.51
CA ALA A 224 -5.70 -3.01 5.03
C ALA A 224 -6.08 -2.99 3.54
N VAL A 225 -6.85 -1.98 3.15
CA VAL A 225 -7.09 -1.64 1.74
C VAL A 225 -6.67 -0.22 1.53
N VAL A 226 -5.81 0.02 0.54
CA VAL A 226 -5.25 1.35 0.25
C VAL A 226 -5.67 1.79 -1.15
N LEU A 227 -6.02 3.07 -1.28
CA LEU A 227 -6.26 3.74 -2.55
C LEU A 227 -5.11 4.71 -2.81
N VAL A 228 -4.49 4.59 -3.99
CA VAL A 228 -3.38 5.43 -4.41
C VAL A 228 -3.76 6.20 -5.66
N VAL A 229 -3.58 7.52 -5.61
CA VAL A 229 -3.75 8.43 -6.74
C VAL A 229 -2.37 8.84 -7.24
N TRP A 230 -2.07 8.54 -8.50
CA TRP A 230 -0.73 8.71 -9.05
C TRP A 230 -0.77 9.05 -10.55
N ARG A 231 0.35 9.55 -11.07
CA ARG A 231 0.58 9.71 -12.51
C ARG A 231 2.06 9.49 -12.85
N VAL A 232 2.36 9.25 -14.12
CA VAL A 232 3.74 9.27 -14.60
C VAL A 232 4.20 10.72 -14.81
N LYS A 233 5.20 11.15 -14.03
CA LYS A 233 5.82 12.48 -14.16
C LYS A 233 7.02 12.46 -15.10
N ASP A 234 7.91 11.48 -14.95
CA ASP A 234 9.06 11.27 -15.85
C ASP A 234 8.84 9.98 -16.65
N THR A 235 8.64 10.14 -17.95
CA THR A 235 8.33 9.03 -18.86
C THR A 235 9.57 8.19 -19.23
N ALA A 236 10.77 8.76 -19.12
CA ALA A 236 12.01 8.01 -19.35
C ALA A 236 12.22 7.02 -18.21
N ARG A 237 12.18 7.51 -16.96
CA ARG A 237 12.32 6.68 -15.76
C ARG A 237 11.22 5.61 -15.71
N ALA A 238 9.96 5.98 -15.94
CA ALA A 238 8.86 5.03 -15.84
C ALA A 238 8.89 3.91 -16.91
N ALA A 239 9.62 4.11 -18.01
CA ALA A 239 9.74 3.13 -19.09
C ALA A 239 11.05 2.33 -19.05
N LEU A 240 12.10 2.85 -18.42
CA LEU A 240 13.46 2.31 -18.52
C LEU A 240 14.10 1.98 -17.16
N ALA A 241 13.70 2.66 -16.08
CA ALA A 241 14.25 2.36 -14.75
C ALA A 241 13.72 1.04 -14.17
N VAL A 242 12.50 0.65 -14.56
CA VAL A 242 11.83 -0.60 -14.15
C VAL A 242 11.11 -1.23 -15.33
N GLU A 243 10.90 -2.55 -15.25
CA GLU A 243 10.19 -3.31 -16.30
C GLU A 243 8.73 -2.86 -16.43
N ASP A 244 8.00 -2.89 -15.30
CA ASP A 244 6.63 -2.40 -15.17
C ASP A 244 6.48 -1.49 -13.94
N HIS A 245 6.30 -0.20 -14.19
CA HIS A 245 6.13 0.83 -13.17
C HIS A 245 4.83 0.66 -12.36
N VAL A 246 3.81 0.00 -12.91
CA VAL A 246 2.56 -0.28 -12.20
C VAL A 246 2.79 -1.40 -11.18
N VAL A 247 3.45 -2.48 -11.59
CA VAL A 247 3.77 -3.60 -10.68
C VAL A 247 4.70 -3.11 -9.56
N TYR A 248 5.74 -2.36 -9.91
CA TYR A 248 6.63 -1.74 -8.94
C TYR A 248 5.86 -0.90 -7.90
N LEU A 249 4.94 -0.04 -8.34
CA LEU A 249 4.13 0.77 -7.42
C LEU A 249 3.27 -0.10 -6.50
N ARG A 250 2.70 -1.21 -6.98
CA ARG A 250 1.89 -2.12 -6.15
C ARG A 250 2.72 -2.74 -5.04
N ASP A 251 3.90 -3.24 -5.38
CA ASP A 251 4.82 -3.87 -4.42
C ASP A 251 5.27 -2.85 -3.36
N GLN A 252 5.56 -1.61 -3.80
CA GLN A 252 5.90 -0.52 -2.86
C GLN A 252 4.73 -0.13 -1.95
N VAL A 253 3.48 -0.16 -2.44
CA VAL A 253 2.32 0.11 -1.60
C VAL A 253 2.13 -0.98 -0.55
N GLU A 254 2.31 -2.24 -0.90
CA GLU A 254 2.26 -3.35 0.06
C GLU A 254 3.35 -3.21 1.13
N ALA A 255 4.60 -3.00 0.71
CA ALA A 255 5.73 -2.81 1.62
C ALA A 255 5.57 -1.57 2.53
N ALA A 256 5.12 -0.44 1.96
CA ALA A 256 4.87 0.78 2.71
C ALA A 256 3.73 0.62 3.72
N THR A 257 2.67 -0.09 3.33
CA THR A 257 1.52 -0.37 4.22
C THR A 257 1.97 -1.22 5.41
N ALA A 258 2.64 -2.35 5.17
CA ALA A 258 3.17 -3.18 6.25
C ALA A 258 4.08 -2.39 7.20
N ARG A 259 4.94 -1.53 6.65
CA ARG A 259 5.85 -0.68 7.42
C ARG A 259 5.15 0.39 8.25
N VAL A 260 4.14 1.07 7.72
CA VAL A 260 3.42 2.11 8.47
C VAL A 260 2.56 1.49 9.55
N LEU A 261 1.85 0.40 9.23
CA LEU A 261 0.94 -0.24 10.18
C LEU A 261 1.68 -0.83 11.38
N SER A 262 2.86 -1.44 11.16
CA SER A 262 3.68 -2.01 12.25
C SER A 262 4.26 -0.98 13.23
N GLN A 263 4.17 0.33 12.94
CA GLN A 263 4.68 1.38 13.82
C GLN A 263 3.62 1.98 14.74
N LEU A 264 2.34 1.75 14.46
CA LEU A 264 1.23 2.36 15.17
C LEU A 264 0.32 1.27 15.76
N PRO A 265 -0.15 1.43 17.01
CA PRO A 265 -1.12 0.50 17.58
C PRO A 265 -2.49 0.64 16.89
N ALA A 266 -3.23 -0.47 16.79
CA ALA A 266 -4.53 -0.47 16.11
C ALA A 266 -5.61 0.34 16.86
N ASP A 267 -5.61 0.24 18.18
CA ASP A 267 -6.50 0.96 19.09
C ASP A 267 -5.64 1.72 20.11
N ALA A 268 -6.17 2.82 20.67
CA ALA A 268 -5.48 3.55 21.72
C ALA A 268 -5.23 2.59 22.90
N PRO A 269 -4.01 2.56 23.48
CA PRO A 269 -3.77 1.75 24.65
C PRO A 269 -4.78 2.15 25.73
N PRO A 270 -5.40 1.18 26.43
CA PRO A 270 -6.24 1.52 27.57
C PRO A 270 -5.39 2.37 28.52
N ALA A 271 -5.95 3.47 29.03
CA ALA A 271 -5.31 4.29 30.05
C ALA A 271 -5.12 3.44 31.32
N THR A 272 -4.11 2.59 31.35
CA THR A 272 -3.88 1.70 32.48
C THR A 272 -3.20 2.49 33.59
N ALA A 273 -3.96 2.65 34.68
CA ALA A 273 -3.56 2.30 36.05
C ALA A 273 -2.08 2.58 36.37
N GLY A 274 -1.72 3.85 36.46
CA GLY A 274 -0.37 4.26 36.87
C GLY A 274 -0.19 5.76 37.06
N GLY A 275 -1.28 6.53 37.17
CA GLY A 275 -1.25 7.98 37.50
C GLY A 275 -0.45 8.87 36.55
N THR A 276 0.07 8.34 35.45
CA THR A 276 0.85 9.11 34.48
C THR A 276 -0.05 9.39 33.30
N PRO A 277 -0.36 10.66 32.98
CA PRO A 277 -1.15 11.00 31.81
C PRO A 277 -0.34 10.65 30.55
N ILE A 278 -0.48 9.42 30.08
CA ILE A 278 -0.12 9.07 28.71
C ILE A 278 -1.07 9.90 27.86
N HIS A 279 -0.51 10.74 26.98
CA HIS A 279 -1.27 11.71 26.21
C HIS A 279 -2.36 10.96 25.44
N GLU A 280 -3.62 11.37 25.60
CA GLU A 280 -4.78 10.82 24.86
C GLU A 280 -4.58 10.89 23.34
N ASP A 281 -3.65 11.72 22.88
CA ASP A 281 -3.32 12.00 21.48
C ASP A 281 -2.24 11.11 20.87
N ALA A 282 -1.92 9.95 21.47
CA ALA A 282 -0.99 9.02 20.83
C ALA A 282 -1.55 8.57 19.46
N PRO A 283 -0.80 8.71 18.36
CA PRO A 283 -1.31 8.38 17.03
C PRO A 283 -1.61 6.88 16.95
N THR A 284 -2.82 6.55 16.48
CA THR A 284 -3.29 5.16 16.30
C THR A 284 -3.65 4.93 14.83
N LEU A 285 -3.84 3.68 14.44
CA LEU A 285 -4.36 3.35 13.11
C LEU A 285 -5.82 3.78 12.90
N ARG A 286 -6.51 4.28 13.92
CA ARG A 286 -7.84 4.91 13.79
C ARG A 286 -7.77 6.30 13.19
N ASP A 287 -6.62 6.98 13.30
CA ASP A 287 -6.38 8.23 12.60
C ASP A 287 -5.98 7.95 11.15
N ALA A 288 -7.00 7.80 10.29
CA ALA A 288 -6.80 7.50 8.87
C ALA A 288 -6.06 8.62 8.12
N GLU A 289 -6.14 9.87 8.59
CA GLU A 289 -5.46 11.01 7.99
C GLU A 289 -3.96 10.93 8.27
N ALA A 290 -3.57 10.74 9.53
CA ALA A 290 -2.16 10.56 9.90
C ALA A 290 -1.51 9.36 9.19
N VAL A 291 -2.24 8.24 9.08
CA VAL A 291 -1.77 7.05 8.34
C VAL A 291 -1.64 7.35 6.85
N GLY A 292 -2.64 8.00 6.24
CA GLY A 292 -2.60 8.38 4.82
C GLY A 292 -1.44 9.33 4.50
N ASP A 293 -1.16 10.28 5.38
CA ASP A 293 -0.04 11.20 5.26
C ASP A 293 1.31 10.48 5.36
N ALA A 294 1.44 9.55 6.31
CA ALA A 294 2.63 8.72 6.45
C ALA A 294 2.88 7.86 5.20
N LEU A 295 1.84 7.19 4.69
CA LEU A 295 1.90 6.40 3.46
C LEU A 295 2.26 7.28 2.25
N THR A 296 1.62 8.43 2.11
CA THR A 296 1.85 9.35 1.00
C THR A 296 3.28 9.86 0.99
N ARG A 297 3.85 10.22 2.16
CA ARG A 297 5.24 10.67 2.25
C ARG A 297 6.23 9.56 1.89
N LEU A 298 6.02 8.35 2.40
CA LEU A 298 6.89 7.22 2.10
C LEU A 298 6.83 6.83 0.62
N LEU A 299 5.62 6.69 0.07
CA LEU A 299 5.43 6.32 -1.33
C LEU A 299 5.95 7.38 -2.29
N LYS A 300 5.82 8.68 -1.97
CA LYS A 300 6.43 9.75 -2.77
C LYS A 300 7.95 9.58 -2.88
N ALA A 301 8.61 9.27 -1.75
CA ALA A 301 10.06 9.10 -1.72
C ALA A 301 10.52 7.85 -2.50
N GLU A 302 9.80 6.73 -2.39
CA GLU A 302 10.15 5.48 -3.09
C GLU A 302 9.76 5.50 -4.59
N ALA A 303 8.76 6.30 -4.97
CA ALA A 303 8.27 6.39 -6.34
C ALA A 303 9.05 7.39 -7.23
N GLU A 304 9.74 8.36 -6.62
CA GLU A 304 10.51 9.39 -7.31
C GLU A 304 11.64 8.84 -8.22
N PRO A 305 12.44 7.83 -7.80
CA PRO A 305 13.45 7.20 -8.64
C PRO A 305 12.89 6.58 -9.93
N VAL A 306 11.64 6.13 -9.90
CA VAL A 306 10.95 5.49 -11.03
C VAL A 306 10.20 6.51 -11.89
N GLY A 307 10.18 7.79 -11.50
CA GLY A 307 9.50 8.84 -12.26
C GLY A 307 7.98 8.85 -12.07
N ILE A 308 7.47 8.17 -11.03
CA ILE A 308 6.06 8.17 -10.67
C ILE A 308 5.82 9.27 -9.65
N GLU A 309 4.79 10.08 -9.87
CA GLU A 309 4.34 11.08 -8.93
C GLU A 309 3.06 10.59 -8.23
N VAL A 310 3.20 10.31 -6.93
CA VAL A 310 2.08 9.95 -6.05
C VAL A 310 1.50 11.22 -5.47
N TYR A 311 0.19 11.44 -5.63
CA TYR A 311 -0.51 12.58 -5.07
C TYR A 311 -0.97 12.30 -3.64
N ALA A 312 -1.64 11.18 -3.46
CA ALA A 312 -2.20 10.73 -2.19
C ALA A 312 -2.24 9.19 -2.15
N ALA A 313 -1.99 8.63 -0.98
CA ALA A 313 -2.21 7.24 -0.64
C ALA A 313 -3.02 7.20 0.65
N GLN A 314 -4.27 6.76 0.57
CA GLN A 314 -5.19 6.75 1.71
C GLN A 314 -5.64 5.33 2.05
N PRO A 315 -5.64 4.94 3.34
CA PRO A 315 -6.27 3.70 3.74
C PRO A 315 -7.79 3.86 3.59
N VAL A 316 -8.39 3.05 2.72
CA VAL A 316 -9.85 2.97 2.55
C VAL A 316 -10.50 2.29 3.74
N ARG A 317 -9.85 1.24 4.27
CA ARG A 317 -10.23 0.58 5.50
C ARG A 317 -9.04 -0.13 6.13
N ILE A 318 -9.01 -0.15 7.45
CA ILE A 318 -8.10 -0.95 8.27
C ILE A 318 -9.00 -1.75 9.23
N GLU A 319 -9.01 -3.06 9.08
CA GLU A 319 -9.85 -3.96 9.84
C GLU A 319 -9.02 -5.06 10.51
N TYR A 320 -9.53 -5.60 11.61
CA TYR A 320 -8.95 -6.81 12.18
C TYR A 320 -9.05 -7.95 11.18
N ALA A 321 -7.99 -8.75 11.11
CA ALA A 321 -8.04 -9.96 10.30
C ALA A 321 -9.19 -10.87 10.79
N PRO A 322 -9.91 -11.55 9.88
CA PRO A 322 -11.13 -12.28 10.23
C PRO A 322 -10.89 -13.38 11.28
N GLU A 323 -9.66 -13.87 11.39
CA GLU A 323 -9.23 -14.87 12.36
C GLU A 323 -9.25 -14.32 13.81
N VAL A 324 -9.03 -13.01 13.99
CA VAL A 324 -8.98 -12.35 15.32
C VAL A 324 -10.14 -11.38 15.57
N ALA A 325 -10.86 -10.96 14.52
CA ALA A 325 -11.88 -9.92 14.61
C ALA A 325 -12.99 -10.20 15.63
N ALA A 326 -13.49 -11.45 15.70
CA ALA A 326 -14.55 -11.84 16.64
C ALA A 326 -14.06 -11.85 18.10
N ALA A 327 -12.80 -12.23 18.34
CA ALA A 327 -12.20 -12.19 19.66
C ALA A 327 -11.95 -10.75 20.11
N MET A 328 -11.39 -9.92 19.23
CA MET A 328 -11.12 -8.51 19.51
C MET A 328 -12.40 -7.70 19.75
N ARG A 329 -13.46 -7.96 18.97
CA ARG A 329 -14.77 -7.33 19.21
C ARG A 329 -15.30 -7.64 20.61
N ARG A 330 -15.23 -8.90 21.05
CA ARG A 330 -15.63 -9.30 22.41
C ARG A 330 -14.78 -8.63 23.47
N ARG A 331 -13.45 -8.60 23.29
CA ARG A 331 -12.52 -7.91 24.19
C ARG A 331 -12.86 -6.41 24.30
N ARG A 332 -13.19 -5.76 23.19
CA ARG A 332 -13.53 -4.33 23.16
C ARG A 332 -14.87 -4.05 23.85
N ILE A 333 -15.88 -4.88 23.61
CA ILE A 333 -17.17 -4.76 24.32
C ILE A 333 -16.95 -4.94 25.83
N ALA A 334 -16.19 -5.96 26.26
CA ALA A 334 -15.89 -6.19 27.66
C ALA A 334 -15.09 -5.04 28.29
N ALA A 335 -14.14 -4.45 27.56
CA ALA A 335 -13.37 -3.30 28.03
C ALA A 335 -14.23 -2.03 28.15
N ILE A 336 -15.17 -1.81 27.23
CA ILE A 336 -16.14 -0.70 27.31
C ILE A 336 -17.07 -0.91 28.51
N ASP A 337 -17.60 -2.12 28.69
CA ASP A 337 -18.47 -2.49 29.82
C ASP A 337 -17.75 -2.32 31.17
N ALA A 338 -16.49 -2.77 31.27
CA ALA A 338 -15.67 -2.57 32.46
C ALA A 338 -15.43 -1.08 32.75
N ARG A 339 -15.05 -0.28 31.74
CA ARG A 339 -14.86 1.17 31.89
C ARG A 339 -16.13 1.85 32.35
N HIS A 340 -17.27 1.51 31.75
CA HIS A 340 -18.56 2.04 32.14
C HIS A 340 -18.89 1.69 33.60
N ARG A 341 -18.64 0.44 34.04
CA ARG A 341 -18.82 0.05 35.44
C ARG A 341 -17.92 0.85 36.38
N ASP A 342 -16.66 1.06 36.02
CA ASP A 342 -15.72 1.85 36.83
C ASP A 342 -16.17 3.32 36.95
N GLU A 343 -16.62 3.93 35.85
CA GLU A 343 -17.17 5.28 35.82
C GLU A 343 -18.44 5.41 36.69
N VAL A 344 -19.35 4.43 36.58
CA VAL A 344 -20.56 4.37 37.41
C VAL A 344 -20.20 4.22 38.88
N LEU A 345 -19.27 3.33 39.22
CA LEU A 345 -18.84 3.10 40.60
C LEU A 345 -18.17 4.34 41.20
N SER A 346 -17.28 5.01 40.45
CA SER A 346 -16.66 6.27 40.90
C SER A 346 -17.72 7.32 41.18
N SER A 347 -18.64 7.54 40.24
CA SER A 347 -19.72 8.51 40.40
C SER A 347 -20.64 8.20 41.60
N VAL A 348 -20.90 6.91 41.88
CA VAL A 348 -21.68 6.50 43.05
C VAL A 348 -20.92 6.79 44.35
N VAL A 349 -19.64 6.45 44.43
CA VAL A 349 -18.81 6.73 45.62
C VAL A 349 -18.72 8.23 45.88
N ASP A 350 -18.49 9.03 44.84
CA ASP A 350 -18.46 10.49 44.94
C ASP A 350 -19.80 11.04 45.47
N ALA A 351 -20.94 10.56 44.94
CA ALA A 351 -22.27 10.98 45.40
C ALA A 351 -22.58 10.58 46.84
N VAL A 352 -22.11 9.41 47.29
CA VAL A 352 -22.25 8.94 48.67
C VAL A 352 -21.43 9.81 49.62
N ASP A 353 -20.16 10.06 49.31
CA ASP A 353 -19.26 10.89 50.12
C ASP A 353 -19.83 12.31 50.29
N ASP A 354 -20.26 12.92 49.18
CA ASP A 354 -20.94 14.20 49.13
C ASP A 354 -22.19 14.26 50.03
N THR A 355 -22.99 13.19 50.01
CA THR A 355 -24.26 13.14 50.77
C THR A 355 -24.00 12.99 52.26
N VAL A 356 -23.06 12.12 52.65
CA VAL A 356 -22.65 11.96 54.05
C VAL A 356 -22.07 13.26 54.58
N ALA A 357 -21.17 13.91 53.84
CA ALA A 357 -20.58 15.20 54.22
C ALA A 357 -21.65 16.30 54.40
N ARG A 358 -22.65 16.37 53.53
CA ARG A 358 -23.78 17.32 53.64
C ARG A 358 -24.68 17.05 54.85
N LEU A 359 -24.91 15.78 55.20
CA LEU A 359 -25.73 15.41 56.37
C LEU A 359 -25.02 15.78 57.69
N THR A 360 -23.73 15.47 57.79
CA THR A 360 -22.92 15.77 58.98
C THR A 360 -22.72 17.28 59.16
N SER A 361 -22.41 18.03 58.09
CA SER A 361 -22.20 19.49 58.18
C SER A 361 -23.44 20.28 58.57
N ARG A 362 -24.65 19.76 58.27
CA ARG A 362 -25.92 20.38 58.68
C ARG A 362 -26.36 19.99 60.11
N GLY A 363 -25.58 19.16 60.81
CA GLY A 363 -25.94 18.66 62.14
C GLY A 363 -27.18 17.76 62.13
N LEU A 364 -27.56 17.20 60.97
CA LEU A 364 -28.72 16.33 60.86
C LEU A 364 -28.47 14.93 61.41
N VAL A 365 -27.21 14.51 61.48
CA VAL A 365 -26.78 13.22 62.01
C VAL A 365 -25.42 13.36 62.68
N GLU A 366 -25.30 12.94 63.95
CA GLU A 366 -24.03 12.65 64.60
C GLU A 366 -23.75 11.15 64.43
N LEU A 367 -22.67 10.81 63.74
CA LEU A 367 -22.36 9.44 63.35
C LEU A 367 -21.11 8.98 64.11
N ASP A 368 -21.23 7.87 64.84
CA ASP A 368 -20.05 7.11 65.23
C ASP A 368 -19.41 6.39 64.01
N ASP A 369 -18.21 5.84 64.19
CA ASP A 369 -17.51 5.13 63.10
C ASP A 369 -18.29 3.90 62.58
N TYR A 370 -19.14 3.29 63.40
CA TYR A 370 -19.96 2.14 63.02
C TYR A 370 -21.19 2.57 62.20
N GLU A 371 -21.93 3.56 62.67
CA GLU A 371 -23.11 4.14 62.03
C GLU A 371 -22.74 4.75 60.67
N ARG A 372 -21.58 5.42 60.57
CA ARG A 372 -21.08 5.93 59.29
C ARG A 372 -20.90 4.80 58.27
N ARG A 373 -20.31 3.67 58.67
CA ARG A 373 -20.10 2.52 57.77
C ARG A 373 -21.43 1.93 57.27
N VAL A 374 -22.41 1.83 58.16
CA VAL A 374 -23.77 1.34 57.80
C VAL A 374 -24.43 2.29 56.81
N LEU A 375 -24.43 3.60 57.09
CA LEU A 375 -25.02 4.61 56.22
C LEU A 375 -24.35 4.66 54.85
N VAL A 376 -23.01 4.64 54.78
CA VAL A 376 -22.27 4.61 53.51
C VAL A 376 -22.64 3.38 52.69
N LYS A 377 -22.68 2.20 53.31
CA LYS A 377 -23.10 0.96 52.64
C LYS A 377 -24.52 1.08 52.08
N ASP A 378 -25.48 1.54 52.89
CA ASP A 378 -26.89 1.62 52.50
C ASP A 378 -27.11 2.67 51.39
N LEU A 379 -26.45 3.83 51.48
CA LEU A 379 -26.46 4.86 50.44
C LEU A 379 -25.82 4.34 49.15
N THR A 380 -24.69 3.63 49.23
CA THR A 380 -24.02 3.08 48.04
C THR A 380 -24.93 2.11 47.28
N VAL A 381 -25.61 1.22 48.01
CA VAL A 381 -26.60 0.31 47.41
C VAL A 381 -27.79 1.09 46.83
N ALA A 382 -28.30 2.10 47.53
CA ALA A 382 -29.42 2.91 47.05
C ALA A 382 -29.08 3.69 45.77
N PHE A 383 -27.90 4.31 45.71
CA PHE A 383 -27.44 5.04 44.52
C PHE A 383 -27.14 4.11 43.34
N TYR A 384 -26.55 2.94 43.58
CA TYR A 384 -26.28 1.97 42.51
C TYR A 384 -27.57 1.35 41.94
N THR A 385 -28.49 0.91 42.81
CA THR A 385 -29.77 0.31 42.38
C THR A 385 -30.72 1.34 41.76
N GLY A 386 -30.75 2.58 42.27
CA GLY A 386 -31.52 3.67 41.70
C GLY A 386 -31.06 4.10 40.30
N ARG A 387 -29.78 3.90 39.95
CA ARG A 387 -29.22 4.27 38.63
C ARG A 387 -29.45 3.20 37.57
N GLY A 388 -29.36 1.92 37.95
CA GLY A 388 -29.59 0.80 37.03
C GLY A 388 -31.02 0.70 36.46
N GLY A 389 -32.01 1.34 37.11
CA GLY A 389 -33.39 1.37 36.63
C GLY A 389 -33.71 2.48 35.62
N ALA A 390 -32.86 3.49 35.46
CA ALA A 390 -33.15 4.68 34.65
C ALA A 390 -32.69 4.57 33.18
N GLU A 391 -31.70 3.74 32.86
CA GLU A 391 -31.20 3.55 31.48
C GLU A 391 -31.92 2.44 30.69
N GLY A 392 -32.87 1.75 31.31
CA GLY A 392 -33.64 0.65 30.70
C GLY A 392 -35.06 1.00 30.23
N ALA A 393 -35.45 2.28 30.23
CA ALA A 393 -36.80 2.75 29.89
C ALA A 393 -36.83 3.58 28.59
#